data_AF-A0A2M3ZKG7-F1
#
_entry.id   AF-A0A2M3ZKG7-F1
#
_cell.length_a   1.000
_cell.length_b   1.000
_cell.length_c   1.000
_cell.angle_alpha   90.00
_cell.angle_beta   90.00
_cell.angle_gamma   90.00
#
_symmetry.space_group_name_H-M   'P 1'
#
loop_
_entity.id
_entity.type
_entity.pdbx_description
1 polymer ?
#
loop_
_entity_poly.entity_id
_entity_poly.type
_entity_poly.pdbx_seq_one_letter_code
_entity_poly.pdbx_strand_id
1 'polypeptide(L)'
;LAEMALGDQKPSQLYHEMRRFAQHSVSEELLLDLWAARLPVAIQHIVIANQGGVTEKLAVADAVLEATHWRPIASVATPSPPPMSSAPIEASATESSSVEM
;
A
#
# COMPACT_ATOMS: atom_id res chain seq x y z
N LEU A 1 13.59 -11.96 -7.77
CA LEU A 1 12.15 -12.12 -8.10
C LEU A 1 11.27 -11.01 -7.50
N ALA A 2 11.82 -10.13 -6.67
CA ALA A 2 11.19 -8.88 -6.26
C ALA A 2 11.09 -7.93 -7.48
N GLU A 3 10.06 -7.08 -7.51
CA GLU A 3 9.92 -5.92 -8.41
C GLU A 3 9.21 -6.10 -9.76
N MET A 4 8.32 -7.09 -9.94
CA MET A 4 7.10 -6.85 -10.74
C MET A 4 6.06 -6.13 -9.87
N ALA A 5 6.48 -5.04 -9.22
CA ALA A 5 5.52 -4.13 -8.62
C ALA A 5 4.74 -3.50 -9.78
N LEU A 6 3.42 -3.35 -9.62
CA LEU A 6 2.63 -2.47 -10.48
C LEU A 6 3.14 -1.03 -10.26
N GLY A 7 4.30 -0.70 -10.83
CA GLY A 7 4.91 0.63 -10.78
C GLY A 7 4.28 1.56 -11.81
N ASP A 8 4.00 1.02 -13.00
CA ASP A 8 3.35 1.72 -14.12
C ASP A 8 2.57 0.77 -15.05
N GLN A 9 2.63 -0.55 -14.81
CA GLN A 9 2.15 -1.56 -15.76
C GLN A 9 0.72 -2.01 -15.47
N LYS A 10 -0.13 -2.03 -16.51
CA LYS A 10 -1.52 -2.50 -16.45
C LYS A 10 -1.60 -3.95 -15.93
N PRO A 11 -2.57 -4.29 -15.05
CA PRO A 11 -2.73 -5.63 -14.52
C PRO A 11 -3.08 -6.64 -15.62
N SER A 12 -3.71 -6.20 -16.71
CA SER A 12 -3.87 -7.00 -17.93
C SER A 12 -2.52 -7.43 -18.53
N GLN A 13 -1.56 -6.51 -18.62
CA GLN A 13 -0.22 -6.76 -19.16
C GLN A 13 0.54 -7.79 -18.31
N LEU A 14 0.42 -7.68 -16.97
CA LEU A 14 1.01 -8.66 -16.04
C LEU A 14 0.48 -10.07 -16.30
N TYR A 15 -0.82 -10.22 -16.50
CA TYR A 15 -1.43 -11.52 -16.81
C TYR A 15 -0.91 -12.10 -18.13
N HIS A 16 -0.81 -11.27 -19.18
CA HIS A 16 -0.28 -11.70 -20.48
C HIS A 16 1.18 -12.16 -20.39
N GLU A 17 2.01 -11.43 -19.66
CA GLU A 17 3.40 -11.84 -19.41
C GLU A 17 3.45 -13.13 -18.59
N MET A 18 2.68 -13.24 -17.50
CA MET A 18 2.59 -14.48 -16.72
C MET A 18 2.16 -15.66 -17.59
N ARG A 19 1.17 -15.48 -18.49
CA ARG A 19 0.72 -16.51 -19.44
C ARG A 19 1.83 -16.90 -20.41
N ARG A 20 2.56 -15.91 -20.92
CA ARG A 20 3.68 -16.10 -21.85
C ARG A 20 4.82 -16.87 -21.18
N PHE A 21 5.17 -16.54 -19.94
CA PHE A 21 6.19 -17.26 -19.18
C PHE A 21 5.74 -18.65 -18.74
N ALA A 22 4.46 -18.79 -18.40
CA ALA A 22 3.88 -20.06 -18.00
C ALA A 22 3.86 -21.10 -19.11
N GLN A 23 3.74 -20.70 -20.39
CA GLN A 23 3.92 -21.57 -21.57
C GLN A 23 3.26 -22.96 -21.41
N HIS A 24 2.01 -23.01 -20.93
CA HIS A 24 1.20 -24.22 -20.64
C HIS A 24 1.59 -25.08 -19.41
N SER A 25 2.53 -24.65 -18.57
CA SER A 25 2.89 -25.38 -17.34
C SER A 25 1.87 -25.20 -16.20
N VAL A 26 1.04 -24.16 -16.26
CA VAL A 26 -0.01 -23.88 -15.26
C VAL A 26 -1.35 -23.65 -15.94
N SER A 27 -2.40 -24.21 -15.32
CA SER A 27 -3.79 -24.03 -15.76
C SER A 27 -4.19 -22.56 -15.73
N GLU A 28 -5.09 -22.16 -16.63
CA GLU A 28 -5.54 -20.78 -16.76
C GLU A 28 -6.18 -20.25 -15.46
N GLU A 29 -6.87 -21.12 -14.73
CA GLU A 29 -7.47 -20.83 -13.43
C GLU A 29 -6.42 -20.57 -12.33
N LEU A 30 -5.35 -21.39 -12.29
CA LEU A 30 -4.23 -21.24 -11.36
C LEU A 30 -3.40 -19.99 -11.69
N LEU A 31 -3.21 -19.72 -12.98
CA LEU A 31 -2.54 -18.52 -13.45
C LEU A 31 -3.29 -17.25 -13.02
N LEU A 32 -4.62 -17.28 -13.12
CA LEU A 32 -5.50 -16.21 -12.69
C LEU A 32 -5.45 -16.02 -11.17
N ASP A 33 -5.45 -17.11 -10.39
CA ASP A 33 -5.33 -17.04 -8.93
C ASP A 33 -3.98 -16.46 -8.49
N LEU A 34 -2.88 -16.91 -9.10
CA LEU A 34 -1.53 -16.35 -8.84
C LEU A 34 -1.42 -14.88 -9.24
N TRP A 35 -2.06 -14.49 -10.35
CA TRP A 35 -2.13 -13.11 -10.78
C TRP A 35 -2.97 -12.26 -9.79
N ALA A 36 -4.12 -12.78 -9.36
CA ALA A 36 -4.97 -12.14 -8.34
C ALA A 36 -4.21 -11.97 -7.02
N ALA A 37 -3.52 -13.00 -6.54
CA ALA A 37 -2.70 -12.99 -5.33
C ALA A 37 -1.57 -11.94 -5.37
N ARG A 38 -1.11 -11.56 -6.57
CA ARG A 38 -0.08 -10.52 -6.80
C ARG A 38 -0.64 -9.10 -6.83
N LEU A 39 -1.96 -8.93 -6.99
CA LEU A 39 -2.60 -7.62 -7.01
C LEU A 39 -2.73 -7.05 -5.59
N PRO A 40 -2.73 -5.70 -5.44
CA PRO A 40 -3.13 -5.03 -4.22
C PRO A 40 -4.51 -5.51 -3.74
N VAL A 41 -4.69 -5.60 -2.42
CA VAL A 41 -5.93 -6.13 -1.81
C VAL A 41 -7.21 -5.43 -2.31
N ALA A 42 -7.12 -4.13 -2.60
CA ALA A 42 -8.23 -3.34 -3.13
C ALA A 42 -8.70 -3.84 -4.51
N ILE A 43 -7.77 -4.24 -5.38
CA ILE A 43 -8.08 -4.75 -6.72
C ILE A 43 -8.50 -6.23 -6.62
N GLN A 44 -7.83 -6.98 -5.75
CA GLN A 44 -8.05 -8.40 -5.54
C GLN A 44 -9.51 -8.71 -5.15
N HIS A 45 -10.08 -7.97 -4.18
CA HIS A 45 -11.49 -8.15 -3.79
C HIS A 45 -12.47 -7.91 -4.94
N ILE A 46 -12.22 -6.91 -5.79
CA ILE A 46 -13.11 -6.58 -6.91
C ILE A 46 -13.00 -7.63 -8.02
N VAL A 47 -11.77 -8.06 -8.32
CA VAL A 47 -11.52 -9.12 -9.29
C VAL A 47 -12.12 -10.45 -8.84
N ILE A 48 -12.01 -10.80 -7.56
CA ILE A 48 -12.59 -12.04 -7.01
C ILE A 48 -14.12 -11.96 -7.03
N ALA A 49 -14.70 -10.82 -6.68
CA ALA A 49 -16.15 -10.59 -6.75
C ALA A 49 -16.70 -10.65 -8.19
N ASN A 50 -15.86 -10.34 -9.18
CA ASN A 50 -16.21 -10.47 -10.59
C ASN A 50 -16.14 -11.94 -11.03
N GLN A 51 -17.30 -12.52 -11.36
CA GLN A 51 -17.45 -13.88 -11.89
C GLN A 51 -17.38 -13.95 -13.42
N GLY A 52 -17.02 -12.85 -14.08
CA GLY A 52 -16.80 -12.78 -15.51
C GLY A 52 -15.58 -13.58 -15.95
N GLY A 53 -15.41 -13.67 -17.27
CA GLY A 53 -14.26 -14.33 -17.88
C GLY A 53 -12.94 -13.63 -17.55
N VAL A 54 -11.83 -14.30 -17.86
CA VAL A 54 -10.47 -13.77 -17.65
C VAL A 54 -10.34 -12.35 -18.20
N THR A 55 -10.71 -12.12 -19.45
CA THR A 55 -10.62 -10.80 -20.09
C THR A 55 -11.38 -9.71 -19.34
N GLU A 56 -12.54 -10.05 -18.77
CA GLU A 56 -13.39 -9.10 -18.04
C GLU A 56 -12.79 -8.76 -16.68
N LYS A 57 -12.27 -9.77 -15.97
CA LYS A 57 -11.49 -9.59 -14.73
C LYS A 57 -10.26 -8.70 -14.96
N LEU A 58 -9.54 -8.88 -16.07
CA LEU A 58 -8.39 -8.04 -16.42
C LEU A 58 -8.81 -6.58 -16.67
N ALA A 59 -9.92 -6.37 -17.39
CA ALA A 59 -10.45 -5.03 -17.66
C ALA A 59 -10.90 -4.33 -16.36
N VAL A 60 -11.57 -5.05 -15.47
CA VAL A 60 -11.97 -4.53 -14.16
C VAL A 60 -10.77 -4.20 -13.29
N ALA A 61 -9.76 -5.07 -13.26
CA ALA A 61 -8.53 -4.78 -12.54
C ALA A 61 -7.84 -3.51 -13.03
N ASP A 62 -7.80 -3.32 -14.36
CA ASP A 62 -7.22 -2.14 -15.02
C ASP A 62 -7.96 -0.86 -14.61
N ALA A 63 -9.30 -0.89 -14.71
CA ALA A 63 -10.15 0.24 -14.33
C ALA A 63 -10.01 0.62 -12.85
N VAL A 64 -9.89 -0.37 -11.95
CA VAL A 64 -9.71 -0.12 -10.51
C VAL A 64 -8.32 0.43 -10.22
N LEU A 65 -7.28 -0.07 -10.88
CA LEU A 65 -5.92 0.46 -10.74
C LEU A 65 -5.87 1.93 -11.16
N GLU A 66 -6.45 2.27 -12.32
CA GLU A 66 -6.55 3.65 -12.78
C GLU A 66 -7.36 4.50 -11.77
N ALA A 67 -8.50 4.00 -11.29
CA ALA A 67 -9.31 4.73 -10.31
C ALA A 67 -8.60 4.98 -8.95
N THR A 68 -7.73 4.06 -8.53
CA THR A 68 -6.95 4.19 -7.29
C THR A 68 -5.72 5.10 -7.46
N HIS A 69 -5.08 5.09 -8.63
CA HIS A 69 -3.96 5.99 -8.94
C HIS A 69 -4.37 7.48 -8.93
N TRP A 70 -5.61 7.79 -9.29
CA TRP A 70 -6.15 9.16 -9.25
C TRP A 70 -6.43 9.69 -7.84
N ARG A 71 -6.37 8.84 -6.81
CA ARG A 71 -6.59 9.24 -5.42
C ARG A 71 -5.25 9.16 -4.70
N PRO A 72 -4.45 10.24 -4.67
CA PRO A 72 -3.28 10.25 -3.82
C PRO A 72 -3.77 10.10 -2.38
N ILE A 73 -3.50 8.94 -1.80
CA ILE A 73 -3.76 8.67 -0.40
C ILE A 73 -2.74 9.53 0.34
N ALA A 74 -3.17 10.73 0.77
CA ALA A 74 -2.34 11.58 1.59
C ALA A 74 -1.91 10.77 2.81
N SER A 75 -0.60 10.54 2.94
CA SER A 75 -0.01 9.89 4.09
C SER A 75 -0.41 10.69 5.33
N VAL A 76 -1.24 10.11 6.19
CA VAL A 76 -1.44 10.67 7.52
C VAL A 76 -0.14 10.40 8.27
N ALA A 77 0.66 11.44 8.45
CA ALA A 77 1.79 11.38 9.37
C ALA A 77 1.17 11.07 10.74
N THR A 78 1.43 9.89 11.28
CA THR A 78 1.19 9.62 12.69
C THR A 78 2.08 10.60 13.46
N PRO A 79 1.51 11.55 14.23
CA PRO A 79 2.36 12.39 15.07
C PRO A 79 3.02 11.46 16.09
N SER A 80 4.34 11.28 15.96
CA SER A 80 5.14 10.60 16.97
C SER A 80 4.92 11.33 18.30
N PRO A 81 4.39 10.69 19.35
CA PRO A 81 4.40 11.30 20.67
C PRO A 81 5.87 11.54 21.07
N PRO A 82 6.20 12.70 21.66
CA PRO A 82 7.56 12.97 22.09
C PRO A 82 8.00 11.92 23.12
N PRO A 83 9.25 11.43 23.08
CA PRO A 83 9.80 10.65 24.18
C PRO A 83 9.98 11.60 25.38
N MET A 84 8.95 11.72 26.23
CA MET A 84 9.12 12.23 27.59
C MET A 84 9.85 11.13 28.38
N SER A 85 11.16 11.02 28.18
CA SER A 85 12.05 10.28 29.05
C SER A 85 12.81 11.26 29.93
N SER A 86 12.37 11.32 31.19
CA SER A 86 13.13 11.57 32.42
C SER A 86 13.94 12.88 32.58
N ALA A 87 13.54 13.63 33.62
CA ALA A 87 14.18 14.73 34.38
C ALA A 87 15.67 14.47 34.77
N PRO A 88 16.49 15.43 35.33
CA PRO A 88 16.13 16.45 36.34
C PRO A 88 16.93 17.80 36.31
N ILE A 89 16.75 18.59 37.39
CA ILE A 89 17.44 19.83 37.87
C ILE A 89 16.85 21.15 37.33
N GLU A 90 16.47 22.16 38.12
CA GLU A 90 16.97 22.58 39.43
C GLU A 90 15.84 23.26 40.22
N ALA A 91 15.44 22.65 41.33
CA ALA A 91 14.76 23.36 42.41
C ALA A 91 15.86 23.98 43.27
N SER A 92 15.98 25.30 43.23
CA SER A 92 16.58 26.08 44.32
C SER A 92 15.76 27.34 44.48
N ALA A 93 14.73 27.20 45.32
CA ALA A 93 14.16 28.33 46.03
C ALA A 93 15.25 28.90 46.95
N THR A 94 15.66 30.15 46.71
CA THR A 94 16.10 31.03 47.79
C THR A 94 15.51 32.40 47.56
N GLU A 95 14.39 32.63 48.22
CA GLU A 95 13.93 33.93 48.68
C GLU A 95 15.10 34.70 49.32
N SER A 96 15.42 35.91 48.84
CA SER A 96 16.10 36.90 49.67
C SER A 96 15.77 38.32 49.19
N SER A 97 14.98 38.97 50.03
CA SER A 97 14.68 40.39 50.12
C SER A 97 15.95 41.25 50.16
N SER A 98 16.03 42.33 49.37
CA SER A 98 16.54 43.60 49.90
C SER A 98 16.20 44.80 49.02
N VAL A 99 15.63 45.78 49.70
CA VAL A 99 15.21 47.12 49.31
C VAL A 99 16.37 47.99 48.83
N GLU A 100 16.15 48.82 47.80
CA GLU A 100 16.96 50.00 47.55
C GLU A 100 16.09 51.12 46.95
N MET A 101 15.65 52.05 47.82
CA MET A 101 15.42 53.49 47.58
C MET A 101 15.12 54.19 48.90
#